data_AF-A0A7K2AKF3-F1
#
_entry.id   AF-A0A7K2AKF3-F1
#
_cell.length_a   1.000
_cell.length_b   1.000
_cell.length_c   1.000
_cell.angle_alpha   90.00
_cell.angle_beta   90.00
_cell.angle_gamma   90.00
#
_symmetry.space_group_name_H-M   'P 1'
#
loop_
_entity.id
_entity.type
_entity.pdbx_description
1 polymer ?
#
loop_
_entity_poly.entity_id
_entity_poly.type
_entity_poly.pdbx_seq_one_letter_code
_entity_poly.pdbx_strand_id
1 'polypeptide(L)'
;MRSGGLRWRLFNMDTRAGRASEAASGVIVILALVTLVLHTVVTEGTAVDVWLGRAEIGFWGLFTVEYAMRIYSSDHPTKYLRSFYGIVDLLAVVAGLSAIEILGAGKPLRLLRALRVLKLARYSSAVDRFSEAFDDIKDELALFSGVTAVMTFIAAYGIWEFEHETNEAYGNLFDCVYWSVASLTMGAEGIAPTTVAGKVLAMLLVLIGLGIVAVPSGLFASALSKTGDPSP
;
A
#
# COMPACT_ATOMS: atom_id res chain seq x y z
N MET A 1 -30.23 22.99 -7.96
CA MET A 1 -29.42 24.06 -7.33
C MET A 1 -29.66 24.03 -5.83
N ARG A 2 -28.85 23.27 -5.06
CA ARG A 2 -28.90 23.29 -3.59
C ARG A 2 -27.75 24.16 -3.09
N SER A 3 -28.09 25.08 -2.20
CA SER A 3 -27.25 26.15 -1.65
C SER A 3 -25.88 25.66 -1.17
N GLY A 4 -24.82 26.19 -1.80
CA GLY A 4 -23.43 26.00 -1.40
C GLY A 4 -23.14 26.67 -0.04
N GLY A 5 -23.38 25.94 1.04
CA GLY A 5 -22.99 26.36 2.39
C GLY A 5 -21.46 26.35 2.59
N LEU A 6 -21.01 26.91 3.72
CA LEU A 6 -19.59 26.97 4.14
C LEU A 6 -18.87 25.61 4.03
N ARG A 7 -19.61 24.51 4.23
CA ARG A 7 -19.16 23.12 4.09
C ARG A 7 -18.68 22.77 2.68
N TRP A 8 -19.42 23.18 1.66
CA TRP A 8 -19.05 22.96 0.26
C TRP A 8 -17.84 23.83 -0.12
N ARG A 9 -17.75 25.05 0.41
CA ARG A 9 -16.64 25.98 0.13
C ARG A 9 -15.31 25.59 0.80
N LEU A 10 -15.32 24.78 1.86
CA LEU A 10 -14.07 24.33 2.51
C LEU A 10 -13.43 23.13 1.82
N PHE A 11 -14.19 22.36 1.03
CA PHE A 11 -13.69 21.13 0.40
C PHE A 11 -13.84 21.13 -1.13
N ASN A 12 -14.38 22.18 -1.74
CA ASN A 12 -14.36 22.36 -3.19
C ASN A 12 -13.03 23.01 -3.64
N MET A 13 -12.25 22.28 -4.43
CA MET A 13 -10.91 22.67 -4.93
C MET A 13 -10.90 23.98 -5.75
N ASP A 14 -12.06 24.37 -6.30
CA ASP A 14 -12.21 25.63 -7.06
C ASP A 14 -12.09 26.86 -6.18
N THR A 15 -12.35 26.73 -4.87
CA THR A 15 -12.30 27.84 -3.92
C THR A 15 -10.89 28.03 -3.34
N ARG A 16 -10.49 29.28 -3.08
CA ARG A 16 -9.22 29.59 -2.40
C ARG A 16 -9.12 28.94 -1.01
N ALA A 17 -10.26 28.79 -0.32
CA ALA A 17 -10.36 28.15 0.98
C ALA A 17 -10.07 26.64 0.91
N GLY A 18 -10.62 25.94 -0.09
CA GLY A 18 -10.34 24.51 -0.32
C GLY A 18 -8.88 24.22 -0.65
N ARG A 19 -8.24 25.06 -1.48
CA ARG A 19 -6.80 24.92 -1.75
C ARG A 19 -5.93 25.15 -0.53
N ALA A 20 -6.31 26.11 0.32
CA ALA A 20 -5.60 26.38 1.57
C ALA A 20 -5.75 25.24 2.58
N SER A 21 -6.93 24.63 2.72
CA SER A 21 -7.14 23.48 3.61
C SER A 21 -6.41 22.23 3.13
N GLU A 22 -6.34 22.00 1.82
CA GLU A 22 -5.57 20.90 1.24
C GLU A 22 -4.06 21.12 1.44
N ALA A 23 -3.53 22.32 1.17
CA ALA A 23 -2.13 22.64 1.46
C ALA A 23 -1.78 22.49 2.95
N ALA A 24 -2.67 22.95 3.85
CA ALA A 24 -2.49 22.78 5.29
C ALA A 24 -2.47 21.29 5.69
N SER A 25 -3.36 20.48 5.12
CA SER A 25 -3.38 19.03 5.36
C SER A 25 -2.07 18.37 4.90
N GLY A 26 -1.51 18.81 3.78
CA GLY A 26 -0.21 18.33 3.28
C GLY A 26 0.93 18.66 4.24
N VAL A 27 0.98 19.90 4.74
CA VAL A 27 1.97 20.31 5.75
C VAL A 27 1.83 19.49 7.03
N ILE A 28 0.59 19.24 7.50
CA ILE A 28 0.35 18.40 8.69
C ILE A 28 0.86 16.98 8.48
N VAL A 29 0.66 16.39 7.28
CA VAL A 29 1.20 15.06 6.94
C VAL A 29 2.73 15.07 6.98
N ILE A 30 3.39 16.06 6.39
CA ILE A 30 4.85 16.17 6.41
C ILE A 30 5.37 16.29 7.84
N LEU A 31 4.77 17.17 8.67
CA LEU A 31 5.14 17.32 10.07
C LEU A 31 4.95 16.01 10.85
N ALA A 32 3.85 15.30 10.62
CA ALA A 32 3.60 14.00 11.25
C ALA A 32 4.64 12.95 10.85
N LEU A 33 5.11 12.95 9.60
CA LEU A 33 6.18 12.06 9.14
C LEU A 33 7.54 12.42 9.75
N VAL A 34 7.86 13.71 9.85
CA VAL A 34 9.08 14.16 10.55
C VAL A 34 9.05 13.74 12.01
N THR A 35 7.93 13.94 12.71
CA THR A 35 7.75 13.48 14.09
C THR A 35 7.92 11.97 14.21
N LEU A 36 7.37 11.18 13.28
CA LEU A 36 7.56 9.74 13.25
C LEU A 36 9.05 9.36 13.14
N VAL A 37 9.77 9.97 12.20
CA VAL A 37 11.21 9.70 12.03
C VAL A 37 12.00 10.09 13.28
N LEU A 38 11.73 11.27 13.86
CA LEU A 38 12.38 11.72 15.09
C LEU A 38 12.10 10.77 16.26
N HIS A 39 10.86 10.29 16.40
CA HIS A 39 10.49 9.37 17.46
C HIS A 39 11.17 8.00 17.32
N THR A 40 11.51 7.57 16.10
CA THR A 40 12.25 6.31 15.89
C THR A 40 13.73 6.38 16.26
N VAL A 41 14.33 7.57 16.28
CA VAL A 41 15.78 7.75 16.54
C VAL A 41 16.08 8.28 17.94
N VAL A 42 15.09 8.86 18.61
CA VAL A 42 15.23 9.38 19.98
C VAL A 42 15.26 8.23 20.98
N THR A 43 16.14 8.35 21.97
CA THR A 43 16.24 7.39 23.07
C THR A 43 14.95 7.37 23.89
N GLU A 44 14.40 6.18 24.08
CA GLU A 44 13.21 5.94 24.90
C GLU A 44 13.39 6.50 26.32
N GLY A 45 12.34 7.13 26.85
CA GLY A 45 12.31 7.65 28.23
C GLY A 45 12.89 9.06 28.43
N THR A 46 13.33 9.73 27.36
CA THR A 46 13.71 11.16 27.42
C THR A 46 12.49 12.07 27.45
N ALA A 47 12.65 13.33 27.90
CA ALA A 47 11.56 14.30 27.81
C ALA A 47 11.11 14.53 26.35
N VAL A 48 12.05 14.46 25.41
CA VAL A 48 11.79 14.61 23.97
C VAL A 48 10.91 13.48 23.44
N ASP A 49 11.16 12.24 23.87
CA ASP A 49 10.34 11.06 23.55
C ASP A 49 8.88 11.27 23.95
N VAL A 50 8.63 11.74 25.17
CA VAL A 50 7.27 12.05 25.67
C VAL A 50 6.59 13.15 24.84
N TRP A 51 7.31 14.20 24.46
CA TRP A 51 6.75 15.27 23.63
C TRP A 51 6.43 14.79 22.21
N LEU A 52 7.29 13.94 21.62
CA LEU A 52 7.06 13.35 20.31
C LEU A 52 5.85 12.42 20.33
N GLY A 53 5.71 11.56 21.34
CA GLY A 53 4.51 10.72 21.51
C GLY A 53 3.21 11.54 21.64
N ARG A 54 3.24 12.65 22.40
CA ARG A 54 2.09 13.58 22.48
C ARG A 54 1.78 14.24 21.13
N ALA A 55 2.81 14.63 20.38
CA ALA A 55 2.63 15.20 19.05
C ALA A 55 2.03 14.17 18.07
N GLU A 56 2.44 12.90 18.13
CA GLU A 56 1.86 11.83 17.32
C GLU A 56 0.36 11.63 17.58
N ILE A 57 -0.05 11.64 18.86
CA ILE A 57 -1.46 11.57 19.25
C ILE A 57 -2.21 12.81 18.74
N GLY A 58 -1.59 14.00 18.82
CA GLY A 58 -2.14 15.23 18.26
C GLY A 58 -2.39 15.15 16.76
N PHE A 59 -1.41 14.69 15.98
CA PHE A 59 -1.54 14.51 14.54
C PHE A 59 -2.60 13.45 14.18
N TRP A 60 -2.65 12.35 14.92
CA TRP A 60 -3.71 11.35 14.75
C TRP A 60 -5.11 11.96 14.99
N GLY A 61 -5.26 12.78 16.04
CA GLY A 61 -6.51 13.49 16.30
C GLY A 61 -6.90 14.40 15.14
N LEU A 62 -5.94 15.17 14.61
CA LEU A 62 -6.16 16.03 13.44
C LEU A 62 -6.61 15.23 12.21
N PHE A 63 -5.95 14.11 11.89
CA PHE A 63 -6.35 13.27 10.76
C PHE A 63 -7.72 12.64 10.94
N THR A 64 -8.06 12.26 12.18
CA THR A 64 -9.37 11.69 12.51
C THR A 64 -10.48 12.72 12.33
N VAL A 65 -10.27 13.94 12.81
CA VAL A 65 -11.21 15.06 12.64
C VAL A 65 -11.34 15.43 11.17
N GLU A 66 -10.23 15.51 10.42
CA GLU A 66 -10.22 15.76 8.98
C GLU A 66 -11.05 14.70 8.22
N TYR A 67 -10.83 13.42 8.52
CA TYR A 67 -11.57 12.32 7.90
C TYR A 67 -13.06 12.36 8.22
N ALA A 68 -13.43 12.59 9.48
CA ALA A 68 -14.82 12.73 9.90
C ALA A 68 -15.50 13.94 9.21
N MET A 69 -14.81 15.08 9.11
CA MET A 69 -15.32 16.26 8.40
C MET A 69 -15.52 15.99 6.91
N ARG A 70 -14.63 15.23 6.27
CA ARG A 70 -14.76 14.84 4.85
C ARG A 70 -15.93 13.89 4.61
N ILE A 71 -16.13 12.88 5.47
CA ILE A 71 -17.31 12.00 5.40
C ILE A 71 -18.58 12.83 5.58
N TYR A 72 -18.61 13.69 6.60
CA TYR A 72 -19.76 14.52 6.92
C TYR A 72 -20.11 15.47 5.75
N SER A 73 -19.10 16.02 5.08
CA SER A 73 -19.30 17.01 4.01
C SER A 73 -19.57 16.36 2.64
N SER A 74 -19.41 15.05 2.51
CA SER A 74 -19.67 14.32 1.27
C SER A 74 -21.16 14.10 1.05
N ASP A 75 -21.64 14.36 -0.17
CA ASP A 75 -23.04 14.10 -0.55
C ASP A 75 -23.40 12.61 -0.49
N HIS A 76 -22.41 11.74 -0.65
CA HIS A 76 -22.56 10.28 -0.64
C HIS A 76 -21.46 9.61 0.21
N PRO A 77 -21.61 9.57 1.55
CA PRO A 77 -20.56 9.12 2.47
C PRO A 77 -20.12 7.66 2.21
N THR A 78 -21.04 6.77 1.85
CA THR A 78 -20.72 5.37 1.52
C THR A 78 -19.88 5.24 0.26
N LYS A 79 -20.09 6.10 -0.74
CA LYS A 79 -19.25 6.16 -1.95
C LYS A 79 -17.87 6.73 -1.62
N TYR A 80 -17.80 7.74 -0.75
CA TYR A 80 -16.53 8.28 -0.28
C TYR A 80 -15.69 7.23 0.46
N LEU A 81 -16.28 6.47 1.38
CA LEU A 81 -15.60 5.40 2.13
C LEU A 81 -14.95 4.34 1.23
N ARG A 82 -15.55 4.07 0.06
CA ARG A 82 -15.04 3.09 -0.92
C ARG A 82 -14.14 3.71 -1.99
N SER A 83 -13.97 5.02 -2.01
CA SER A 83 -13.06 5.69 -2.93
C SER A 83 -11.60 5.51 -2.52
N PHE A 84 -10.67 5.59 -3.47
CA PHE A 84 -9.23 5.53 -3.20
C PHE A 84 -8.82 6.48 -2.07
N TYR A 85 -9.25 7.74 -2.15
CA TYR A 85 -8.96 8.75 -1.13
C TYR A 85 -9.62 8.49 0.22
N GLY A 86 -10.83 7.92 0.25
CA GLY A 86 -11.49 7.54 1.50
C GLY A 86 -10.82 6.35 2.18
N ILE A 87 -10.31 5.39 1.40
CA ILE A 87 -9.51 4.27 1.90
C ILE A 87 -8.17 4.76 2.45
N VAL A 88 -7.48 5.66 1.74
CA VAL A 88 -6.22 6.27 2.21
C VAL A 88 -6.42 7.02 3.53
N ASP A 89 -7.47 7.84 3.64
CA ASP A 89 -7.77 8.55 4.88
C ASP A 89 -8.13 7.57 6.02
N LEU A 90 -8.90 6.51 5.73
CA LEU A 90 -9.22 5.45 6.70
C LEU A 90 -7.96 4.76 7.22
N LEU A 91 -7.06 4.35 6.31
CA LEU A 91 -5.79 3.72 6.65
C LEU A 91 -4.93 4.63 7.52
N ALA A 92 -4.88 5.93 7.24
CA ALA A 92 -4.15 6.89 8.05
C ALA A 92 -4.70 7.02 9.49
N VAL A 93 -6.03 6.97 9.65
CA VAL A 93 -6.71 7.00 10.96
C VAL A 93 -6.50 5.69 11.71
N VAL A 94 -6.70 4.54 11.06
CA VAL A 94 -6.48 3.20 11.62
C VAL A 94 -5.02 3.03 12.04
N ALA A 95 -4.08 3.46 11.20
CA ALA A 95 -2.66 3.45 11.53
C ALA A 95 -2.33 4.24 12.80
N GLY A 96 -3.09 5.29 13.14
CA GLY A 96 -2.90 6.04 14.38
C GLY A 96 -3.56 5.49 15.61
N LEU A 97 -4.42 4.46 15.51
CA LEU A 97 -4.84 3.69 16.68
C LEU A 97 -3.64 2.99 17.34
N SER A 98 -2.58 2.69 16.57
CA SER A 98 -1.30 2.20 17.11
C SER A 98 -0.58 3.21 18.01
N ALA A 99 -0.95 4.49 18.00
CA ALA A 99 -0.34 5.53 18.85
C ALA A 99 -0.98 5.60 20.25
N ILE A 100 -2.15 5.00 20.44
CA ILE A 100 -2.89 5.09 21.71
C ILE A 100 -2.63 3.87 22.60
N GLU A 101 -1.79 2.93 22.17
CA GLU A 101 -1.44 1.68 22.89
C GLU A 101 -2.64 0.79 23.33
N ILE A 102 -3.89 1.18 23.04
CA ILE A 102 -5.15 0.50 23.40
C ILE A 102 -5.14 -0.98 22.97
N LEU A 103 -4.38 -1.32 21.93
CA LEU A 103 -4.31 -2.66 21.36
C LEU A 103 -3.07 -3.48 21.79
N GLY A 104 -2.24 -3.01 22.73
CA GLY A 104 -0.98 -3.70 23.05
C GLY A 104 -0.10 -3.87 21.79
N ALA A 105 -0.13 -2.85 20.93
CA ALA A 105 0.25 -2.94 19.54
C ALA A 105 1.74 -3.23 19.36
N GLY A 106 2.08 -4.48 18.97
CA GLY A 106 3.46 -4.88 18.68
C GLY A 106 4.11 -4.04 17.56
N LYS A 107 5.45 -4.13 17.45
CA LYS A 107 6.29 -3.52 16.40
C LYS A 107 5.64 -3.42 14.99
N PRO A 108 4.93 -4.43 14.44
CA PRO A 108 4.31 -4.31 13.12
C PRO A 108 3.27 -3.19 12.97
N LEU A 109 2.50 -2.87 14.02
CA LEU A 109 1.50 -1.80 13.95
C LEU A 109 2.13 -0.40 13.92
N ARG A 110 3.38 -0.27 14.40
CA ARG A 110 4.14 0.98 14.28
C ARG A 110 4.50 1.29 12.81
N LEU A 111 4.74 0.26 11.99
CA LEU A 111 5.03 0.43 10.56
C LEU A 111 3.83 0.99 9.78
N LEU A 112 2.60 0.68 10.22
CA LEU A 112 1.40 1.23 9.59
C LEU A 112 1.34 2.76 9.65
N ARG A 113 2.02 3.40 10.61
CA ARG A 113 2.09 4.87 10.70
C ARG A 113 2.72 5.49 9.45
N ALA A 114 3.62 4.78 8.78
CA ALA A 114 4.21 5.22 7.52
C ALA A 114 3.18 5.32 6.39
N LEU A 115 2.08 4.54 6.44
CA LEU A 115 1.00 4.60 5.43
C LEU A 115 0.33 5.96 5.34
N ARG A 116 0.47 6.83 6.36
CA ARG A 116 -0.02 8.22 6.29
C ARG A 116 0.65 9.02 5.18
N VAL A 117 1.83 8.61 4.70
CA VAL A 117 2.47 9.18 3.50
C VAL A 117 1.56 9.09 2.28
N LEU A 118 0.69 8.07 2.21
CA LEU A 118 -0.28 7.91 1.13
C LEU A 118 -1.27 9.08 1.07
N LYS A 119 -1.50 9.82 2.18
CA LYS A 119 -2.30 11.06 2.14
C LYS A 119 -1.69 12.12 1.21
N LEU A 120 -0.38 12.07 0.96
CA LEU A 120 0.28 12.94 0.00
C LEU A 120 -0.10 12.63 -1.46
N ALA A 121 -0.62 11.43 -1.73
CA ALA A 121 -1.02 11.00 -3.06
C ALA A 121 -2.09 11.92 -3.67
N ARG A 122 -2.94 12.52 -2.83
CA ARG A 122 -3.97 13.51 -3.22
C ARG A 122 -3.41 14.78 -3.86
N TYR A 123 -2.13 15.11 -3.62
CA TYR A 123 -1.50 16.29 -4.20
C TYR A 123 -0.85 16.04 -5.56
N SER A 124 -0.93 14.80 -6.08
CA SER A 124 -0.30 14.40 -7.32
C SER A 124 -1.35 14.02 -8.35
N SER A 125 -1.44 14.80 -9.44
CA SER A 125 -2.25 14.45 -10.62
C SER A 125 -1.75 13.19 -11.34
N ALA A 126 -0.55 12.69 -11.01
CA ALA A 126 -0.10 11.39 -11.48
C ALA A 126 -0.85 10.24 -10.79
N VAL A 127 -1.31 10.42 -9.55
CA VAL A 127 -2.06 9.40 -8.80
C VAL A 127 -3.47 9.25 -9.36
N ASP A 128 -4.12 10.36 -9.75
CA ASP A 128 -5.43 10.30 -10.40
C ASP A 128 -5.36 9.48 -11.69
N ARG A 129 -4.38 9.78 -12.56
CA ARG A 129 -4.13 9.01 -13.80
C ARG A 129 -3.80 7.55 -13.53
N PHE A 130 -3.03 7.27 -12.47
CA PHE A 130 -2.72 5.90 -12.07
C PHE A 130 -3.96 5.15 -11.57
N SER A 131 -4.85 5.83 -10.84
CA SER A 131 -6.11 5.25 -10.36
C SER A 131 -7.05 4.95 -11.52
N GLU A 132 -7.17 5.85 -12.50
CA GLU A 132 -7.96 5.63 -13.71
C GLU A 132 -7.41 4.46 -14.52
N ALA A 133 -6.09 4.45 -14.77
CA ALA A 133 -5.42 3.35 -15.46
C ALA A 133 -5.59 2.01 -14.74
N PHE A 134 -5.56 1.99 -13.41
CA PHE A 134 -5.80 0.78 -12.60
C PHE A 134 -7.25 0.30 -12.71
N ASP A 135 -8.22 1.22 -12.65
CA ASP A 135 -9.63 0.89 -12.79
C ASP A 135 -9.96 0.29 -14.16
N ASP A 136 -9.21 0.69 -15.20
CA ASP A 136 -9.35 0.17 -16.57
C ASP A 136 -8.81 -1.27 -16.74
N ILE A 137 -7.83 -1.70 -15.95
CA ILE A 137 -7.16 -3.01 -16.10
C ILE A 137 -7.32 -3.95 -14.90
N LYS A 138 -8.13 -3.57 -13.91
CA LYS A 138 -8.25 -4.33 -12.64
C LYS A 138 -8.74 -5.76 -12.85
N ASP A 139 -9.58 -6.01 -13.85
CA ASP A 139 -10.13 -7.34 -14.12
C ASP A 139 -9.04 -8.25 -14.72
N GLU A 140 -8.23 -7.72 -15.65
CA GLU A 140 -7.07 -8.38 -16.21
C GLU A 140 -6.00 -8.64 -15.15
N LEU A 141 -5.73 -7.66 -14.28
CA LEU A 141 -4.81 -7.83 -13.16
C LEU A 141 -5.30 -8.89 -12.17
N ALA A 142 -6.61 -8.93 -11.87
CA ALA A 142 -7.19 -9.91 -10.97
C ALA A 142 -7.09 -11.34 -11.54
N LEU A 143 -7.43 -11.50 -12.83
CA LEU A 143 -7.26 -12.77 -13.54
C LEU A 143 -5.80 -13.23 -13.51
N PHE A 144 -4.90 -12.33 -13.87
CA PHE A 144 -3.46 -12.64 -13.92
C PHE A 144 -2.90 -12.98 -12.53
N SER A 145 -3.29 -12.24 -11.51
CA SER A 145 -2.92 -12.52 -10.12
C SER A 145 -3.40 -13.90 -9.66
N GLY A 146 -4.60 -14.32 -10.09
CA GLY A 146 -5.11 -15.67 -9.85
C GLY A 146 -4.24 -16.75 -10.51
N VAL A 147 -3.87 -16.56 -11.78
CA VAL A 147 -2.97 -17.47 -12.50
C VAL A 147 -1.60 -17.55 -11.82
N THR A 148 -1.03 -16.40 -11.44
CA THR A 148 0.24 -16.33 -10.70
C THR A 148 0.14 -17.08 -9.37
N ALA A 149 -0.93 -16.89 -8.59
CA ALA A 149 -1.12 -17.57 -7.32
C ALA A 149 -1.18 -19.10 -7.47
N VAL A 150 -1.91 -19.60 -8.49
CA VAL A 150 -1.97 -21.04 -8.79
C VAL A 150 -0.60 -21.57 -9.21
N MET A 151 0.12 -20.85 -10.08
CA MET A 151 1.48 -21.25 -10.50
C MET A 151 2.46 -21.27 -9.33
N THR A 152 2.44 -20.25 -8.46
CA THR A 152 3.24 -20.22 -7.23
C THR A 152 2.93 -21.40 -6.34
N PHE A 153 1.65 -21.75 -6.17
CA PHE A 153 1.26 -22.91 -5.35
C PHE A 153 1.76 -24.23 -5.94
N ILE A 154 1.62 -24.44 -7.25
CA ILE A 154 2.14 -25.64 -7.93
C ILE A 154 3.65 -25.73 -7.79
N ALA A 155 4.37 -24.62 -7.97
CA ALA A 155 5.83 -24.58 -7.79
C ALA A 155 6.24 -24.88 -6.34
N ALA A 156 5.53 -24.31 -5.36
CA ALA A 156 5.81 -24.50 -3.94
C ALA A 156 5.57 -25.95 -3.50
N TYR A 157 4.46 -26.53 -3.94
CA TYR A 157 4.18 -27.94 -3.66
C TYR A 157 5.17 -28.87 -4.39
N GLY A 158 5.49 -28.57 -5.65
CA GLY A 158 6.43 -29.37 -6.44
C GLY A 158 7.86 -29.34 -5.87
N ILE A 159 8.35 -28.18 -5.44
CA ILE A 159 9.68 -28.08 -4.85
C ILE A 159 9.74 -28.75 -3.47
N TRP A 160 8.66 -28.66 -2.69
CA TRP A 160 8.53 -29.39 -1.45
C TRP A 160 8.66 -30.89 -1.71
N GLU A 161 7.87 -31.46 -2.61
CA GLU A 161 7.92 -32.90 -2.94
C GLU A 161 9.32 -33.34 -3.38
N PHE A 162 10.03 -32.53 -4.17
CA PHE A 162 11.35 -32.89 -4.69
C PHE A 162 12.50 -32.69 -3.71
N GLU A 163 12.41 -31.77 -2.75
CA GLU A 163 13.55 -31.36 -1.92
C GLU A 163 13.37 -31.58 -0.41
N HIS A 164 12.15 -31.77 0.10
CA HIS A 164 11.88 -31.78 1.54
C HIS A 164 12.64 -32.85 2.34
N GLU A 165 12.92 -34.00 1.73
CA GLU A 165 13.70 -35.07 2.38
C GLU A 165 15.21 -34.81 2.35
N THR A 166 15.68 -34.03 1.38
CA THR A 166 17.12 -33.86 1.09
C THR A 166 17.68 -32.51 1.54
N ASN A 167 16.82 -31.52 1.76
CA ASN A 167 17.23 -30.14 2.00
C ASN A 167 16.32 -29.49 3.05
N GLU A 168 16.90 -29.20 4.21
CA GLU A 168 16.21 -28.59 5.35
C GLU A 168 15.61 -27.22 5.02
N ALA A 169 16.13 -26.50 4.00
CA ALA A 169 15.61 -25.22 3.56
C ALA A 169 14.18 -25.30 2.96
N TYR A 170 13.71 -26.50 2.62
CA TYR A 170 12.35 -26.77 2.14
C TYR A 170 11.51 -27.53 3.19
N GLY A 171 11.85 -27.37 4.48
CA GLY A 171 11.26 -28.14 5.57
C GLY A 171 9.76 -27.91 5.81
N ASN A 172 9.19 -26.80 5.34
CA ASN A 172 7.74 -26.58 5.36
C ASN A 172 7.24 -25.90 4.08
N LEU A 173 5.92 -25.97 3.86
CA LEU A 173 5.31 -25.43 2.65
C LEU A 173 5.42 -23.90 2.55
N PHE A 174 5.49 -23.17 3.67
CA PHE A 174 5.66 -21.71 3.64
C PHE A 174 7.04 -21.30 3.15
N ASP A 175 8.10 -22.03 3.51
CA ASP A 175 9.44 -21.82 2.99
C ASP A 175 9.48 -22.08 1.48
N CYS A 176 8.74 -23.09 1.01
CA CYS A 176 8.61 -23.40 -0.41
C CYS A 176 7.81 -22.34 -1.18
N VAL A 177 6.77 -21.75 -0.56
CA VAL A 177 6.04 -20.61 -1.13
C VAL A 177 6.95 -19.39 -1.23
N TYR A 178 7.71 -19.08 -0.18
CA TYR A 178 8.71 -18.01 -0.20
C TYR A 178 9.71 -18.20 -1.34
N TRP A 179 10.28 -19.40 -1.46
CA TRP A 179 11.22 -19.73 -2.53
C TRP A 179 10.59 -19.57 -3.91
N SER A 180 9.34 -20.02 -4.08
CA SER A 180 8.63 -19.96 -5.36
C SER A 180 8.33 -18.52 -5.78
N VAL A 181 7.88 -17.67 -4.85
CA VAL A 181 7.64 -16.24 -5.10
C VAL A 181 8.95 -15.53 -5.46
N ALA A 182 10.02 -15.76 -4.70
CA ALA A 182 11.32 -15.14 -4.96
C ALA A 182 11.89 -15.58 -6.32
N SER A 183 11.68 -16.85 -6.70
CA SER A 183 12.18 -17.42 -7.96
C SER A 183 11.43 -16.95 -9.21
N LEU A 184 10.22 -16.39 -9.07
CA LEU A 184 9.50 -15.76 -10.18
C LEU A 184 10.16 -14.47 -10.68
N THR A 185 10.98 -13.81 -9.85
CA THR A 185 11.58 -12.51 -10.19
C THR A 185 13.10 -12.59 -10.28
N MET A 186 13.77 -13.03 -9.22
CA MET A 186 15.22 -12.93 -9.07
C MET A 186 15.88 -14.22 -8.57
N GLY A 187 15.11 -15.16 -8.01
CA GLY A 187 15.65 -16.31 -7.27
C GLY A 187 15.66 -16.03 -5.76
N ALA A 188 15.49 -17.09 -4.97
CA ALA A 188 15.70 -17.00 -3.52
C ALA A 188 17.20 -16.96 -3.21
N GLU A 189 17.66 -15.93 -2.50
CA GLU A 189 19.04 -15.87 -2.05
C GLU A 189 19.31 -16.96 -1.01
N GLY A 190 20.41 -17.70 -1.19
CA GLY A 190 20.86 -18.73 -0.23
C GLY A 190 20.04 -20.02 -0.21
N ILE A 191 18.98 -20.16 -1.02
CA ILE A 191 18.13 -21.37 -1.08
C ILE A 191 18.05 -21.84 -2.53
N ALA A 192 18.63 -23.01 -2.81
CA ALA A 192 18.65 -23.59 -4.14
C ALA A 192 18.33 -25.09 -4.11
N PRO A 193 17.60 -25.62 -5.09
CA PRO A 193 17.36 -27.05 -5.19
C PRO A 193 18.65 -27.81 -5.49
N THR A 194 18.79 -28.95 -4.83
CA THR A 194 19.94 -29.83 -4.94
C THR A 194 19.65 -31.00 -5.89
N THR A 195 18.41 -31.46 -5.92
CA THR A 195 17.95 -32.58 -6.74
C THR A 195 17.83 -32.21 -8.22
N VAL A 196 17.90 -33.22 -9.08
CA VAL A 196 17.73 -33.02 -10.53
C VAL A 196 16.32 -32.52 -10.85
N ALA A 197 15.29 -33.12 -10.24
CA ALA A 197 13.90 -32.72 -10.44
C ALA A 197 13.64 -31.27 -9.95
N GLY A 198 14.14 -30.91 -8.77
CA GLY A 198 14.05 -29.54 -8.24
C GLY A 198 14.75 -28.52 -9.12
N LYS A 199 15.92 -28.85 -9.69
CA LYS A 199 16.62 -27.97 -10.64
C LYS A 199 15.84 -27.80 -11.95
N VAL A 200 15.25 -28.86 -12.47
CA VAL A 200 14.38 -28.77 -13.68
C VAL A 200 13.17 -27.89 -13.40
N LEU A 201 12.51 -28.08 -12.26
CA LEU A 201 11.39 -27.25 -11.83
C LEU A 201 11.80 -25.78 -11.70
N ALA A 202 12.95 -25.50 -11.09
CA ALA A 202 13.48 -24.14 -10.96
C ALA A 202 13.75 -23.47 -12.31
N MET A 203 14.34 -24.20 -13.27
CA MET A 203 14.58 -23.67 -14.61
C MET A 203 13.27 -23.30 -15.32
N LEU A 204 12.24 -24.15 -15.22
CA LEU A 204 10.92 -23.86 -15.78
C LEU A 204 10.26 -22.66 -15.10
N LEU A 205 10.37 -22.59 -13.76
CA LEU A 205 9.78 -21.52 -12.97
C LEU A 205 10.35 -20.15 -13.35
N VAL A 206 11.67 -20.05 -13.56
CA VAL A 206 12.31 -18.80 -14.00
C VAL A 206 11.80 -18.37 -15.39
N LEU A 207 11.64 -19.31 -16.33
CA LEU A 207 11.11 -19.00 -17.67
C LEU A 207 9.66 -18.48 -17.59
N ILE A 208 8.83 -19.09 -16.75
CA ILE A 208 7.45 -18.65 -16.52
C ILE A 208 7.43 -17.29 -15.79
N GLY A 209 8.37 -17.09 -14.85
CA GLY A 209 8.53 -15.86 -14.07
C GLY A 209 8.71 -14.61 -14.93
N LEU A 210 9.47 -14.72 -16.02
CA LEU A 210 9.62 -13.63 -17.00
C LEU A 210 8.28 -13.16 -17.56
N GLY A 211 7.37 -14.10 -17.87
CA GLY A 211 6.01 -13.78 -18.33
C GLY A 211 5.16 -13.16 -17.22
N ILE A 212 5.30 -13.67 -15.98
CA ILE A 212 4.58 -13.18 -14.81
C ILE A 212 4.92 -11.72 -14.48
N VAL A 213 6.17 -11.29 -14.65
CA VAL A 213 6.55 -9.90 -14.42
C VAL A 213 6.21 -8.98 -15.61
N ALA A 214 6.33 -9.50 -16.84
CA ALA A 214 6.14 -8.70 -18.04
C ALA A 214 4.67 -8.30 -18.28
N VAL A 215 3.70 -9.18 -18.00
CA VAL A 215 2.29 -8.93 -18.34
C VAL A 215 1.68 -7.77 -17.52
N PRO A 216 1.75 -7.73 -16.17
CA PRO A 216 1.21 -6.61 -15.41
C PRO A 216 1.86 -5.29 -15.82
N SER A 217 3.18 -5.29 -16.00
CA SER A 217 3.94 -4.12 -16.44
C SER A 217 3.47 -3.61 -17.81
N GLY A 218 3.21 -4.52 -18.76
CA GLY A 218 2.67 -4.19 -20.08
C GLY A 218 1.23 -3.69 -20.05
N LEU A 219 0.37 -4.30 -19.22
CA LEU A 219 -1.01 -3.84 -19.00
C LEU A 219 -1.03 -2.41 -18.44
N PHE A 220 -0.22 -2.14 -17.40
CA PHE A 220 -0.08 -0.80 -16.83
C PHE A 220 0.45 0.22 -17.83
N ALA A 221 1.49 -0.12 -18.60
CA ALA A 221 2.02 0.78 -19.62
C ALA A 221 0.98 1.12 -20.69
N SER A 222 0.18 0.13 -21.11
CA SER A 222 -0.91 0.33 -22.07
C SER A 222 -2.06 1.14 -21.50
N ALA A 223 -2.37 1.01 -20.21
CA ALA A 223 -3.43 1.78 -19.57
C ALA A 223 -3.02 3.25 -19.40
N LEU A 224 -1.79 3.48 -18.91
CA LEU A 224 -1.26 4.83 -18.73
C LEU A 224 -1.14 5.59 -20.05
N SER A 225 -0.77 4.94 -21.15
CA SER A 225 -0.70 5.60 -22.47
C SER A 225 -2.08 6.05 -22.97
N LYS A 226 -3.16 5.33 -22.63
CA LYS A 226 -4.54 5.72 -22.97
C LYS A 226 -5.05 6.91 -22.14
N THR A 227 -4.69 6.96 -20.86
CA THR A 227 -5.09 8.08 -19.96
C THR A 227 -4.32 9.40 -20.21
N GLY A 228 -3.21 9.35 -20.95
CA GLY A 228 -2.33 10.50 -21.19
C GLY A 228 -2.58 11.29 -22.47
N ASP A 229 -3.41 10.79 -23.39
CA ASP A 229 -3.65 11.42 -24.69
C ASP A 229 -4.95 12.27 -24.62
N PRO A 230 -4.88 13.62 -24.76
CA PRO A 230 -6.08 14.40 -24.96
C PRO A 230 -6.68 13.95 -26.30
N SER A 231 -7.87 13.36 -26.25
CA SER A 231 -8.59 12.94 -27.44
C SER A 231 -8.68 14.12 -28.43
N PRO A 232 -8.39 13.92 -29.73
CA PRO A 232 -8.54 14.98 -30.73
C PRO A 232 -9.99 15.41 -30.93
#